data_AF-A0A6B3FR76-F1
#
_entry.id   AF-A0A6B3FR76-F1
#
_cell.length_a   1.000
_cell.length_b   1.000
_cell.length_c   1.000
_cell.angle_alpha   90.00
_cell.angle_beta   90.00
_cell.angle_gamma   90.00
#
_symmetry.space_group_name_H-M   'P 1'
#
loop_
_entity.id
_entity.type
_entity.pdbx_description
1 polymer ?
#
loop_
_entity_poly.entity_id
_entity_poly.type
_entity_poly.pdbx_seq_one_letter_code
_entity_poly.pdbx_strand_id
1 'polypeptide(L)'
;FEEVEVELAENALLTLYTDGLVESRDQPLDEGLAALRAVLTGPQMELEDACDFVLSTLDTQHGEDDIALLMARIQGLPAEAVGDWTLPREPRSVGRARELARGQLLAWDLDDLVDTTELLVSELVTNALRYGEGEIRLRLLRDRTLVCEVW
;
A
#
# COMPACT_ATOMS: atom_id res chain seq x y z
N PHE A 1 14.15 8.08 -16.46
CA PHE A 1 13.66 7.86 -15.10
C PHE A 1 14.32 6.60 -14.59
N GLU A 2 14.85 6.65 -13.37
CA GLU A 2 15.43 5.51 -12.67
C GLU A 2 14.46 5.14 -11.55
N GLU A 3 14.21 3.85 -11.37
CA GLU A 3 13.27 3.32 -10.38
C GLU A 3 14.05 2.60 -9.28
N VAL A 4 13.62 2.78 -8.04
CA VAL A 4 14.20 2.12 -6.87
C VAL A 4 13.08 1.45 -6.09
N GLU A 5 13.28 0.16 -5.80
CA GLU A 5 12.40 -0.62 -4.93
C GLU A 5 13.01 -0.72 -3.53
N VAL A 6 12.18 -0.52 -2.50
CA VAL A 6 12.59 -0.60 -1.09
C VAL A 6 11.55 -1.40 -0.32
N GLU A 7 12.01 -2.42 0.43
CA GLU A 7 11.14 -3.14 1.36
C GLU A 7 10.91 -2.31 2.63
N LEU A 8 9.64 -2.10 2.99
CA LEU A 8 9.24 -1.36 4.18
C LEU A 8 8.67 -2.32 5.22
N ALA A 9 9.13 -2.19 6.46
CA ALA A 9 8.61 -2.96 7.58
C ALA A 9 7.16 -2.54 7.91
N GLU A 10 6.43 -3.43 8.58
CA GLU A 10 5.12 -3.08 9.13
C GLU A 10 5.26 -1.90 10.10
N ASN A 11 4.31 -0.95 10.02
CA ASN A 11 4.31 0.31 10.75
C ASN A 11 5.44 1.29 10.39
N ALA A 12 6.21 1.04 9.33
CA ALA A 12 7.19 2.00 8.81
C ALA A 12 6.51 3.33 8.46
N LEU A 13 7.23 4.43 8.67
CA LEU A 13 6.78 5.78 8.31
C LEU A 13 7.52 6.22 7.06
N LEU A 14 6.80 6.34 5.94
CA LEU A 14 7.31 6.94 4.71
C LEU A 14 7.04 8.45 4.76
N THR A 15 8.11 9.24 4.65
CA THR A 15 8.03 10.71 4.59
C THR A 15 8.63 11.19 3.28
N LEU A 16 7.82 11.86 2.46
CA LEU A 16 8.22 12.52 1.22
C LEU A 16 8.10 14.02 1.42
N TYR A 17 9.09 14.78 0.96
CA TYR A 17 9.16 16.22 1.16
C TYR A 17 9.78 16.93 -0.04
N THR A 18 9.48 18.21 -0.20
CA THR A 18 10.21 19.13 -1.09
C THR A 18 11.40 19.74 -0.36
N ASP A 19 12.44 20.11 -1.10
CA ASP A 19 13.69 20.71 -0.59
C ASP A 19 13.45 21.94 0.30
N GLY A 20 12.46 22.77 -0.02
CA GLY A 20 12.05 23.91 0.81
C GLY A 20 11.70 23.58 2.27
N LEU A 21 11.47 22.30 2.61
CA LEU A 21 11.28 21.85 4.00
C LEU A 21 12.59 21.81 4.81
N VAL A 22 13.72 21.49 4.18
CA VAL A 22 14.99 21.17 4.85
C VAL A 22 16.15 22.09 4.44
N GLU A 23 15.98 22.87 3.38
CA GLU A 23 16.97 23.81 2.87
C GLU A 23 16.46 25.24 2.98
N SER A 24 17.27 26.13 3.57
CA SER A 24 17.01 27.57 3.59
C SER A 24 18.33 28.34 3.41
N ARG A 25 18.27 29.66 3.16
CA ARG A 25 19.50 30.47 3.01
C ARG A 25 20.41 30.45 4.23
N ASP A 26 19.80 30.37 5.41
CA ASP A 26 20.49 30.45 6.70
C ASP A 26 20.74 29.07 7.33
N GLN A 27 20.19 28.00 6.74
CA GLN A 27 20.33 26.63 7.26
C GLN A 27 20.79 25.66 6.16
N PRO A 28 21.96 25.02 6.33
CA PRO A 28 22.42 23.98 5.42
C PRO A 28 21.48 22.77 5.39
N LEU A 29 21.36 22.15 4.21
CA LEU A 29 20.57 20.94 3.97
C LEU A 29 20.82 19.83 5.01
N ASP A 30 22.09 19.59 5.36
CA ASP A 30 22.45 18.54 6.33
C ASP A 30 21.87 18.80 7.73
N GLU A 31 21.78 20.06 8.15
CA GLU A 31 21.19 20.44 9.44
C GLU A 31 19.68 20.28 9.41
N GLY A 32 19.01 20.69 8.33
CA GLY A 32 17.58 20.49 8.15
C GLY A 32 17.20 19.00 8.09
N LEU A 33 17.99 18.18 7.38
CA LEU A 33 17.85 16.72 7.35
C LEU A 33 18.05 16.09 8.73
N ALA A 34 19.04 16.54 9.50
CA ALA A 34 19.28 16.04 10.84
C ALA A 34 18.11 16.39 11.78
N ALA A 35 17.58 17.61 11.69
CA ALA A 35 16.41 18.05 12.45
C ALA A 35 15.15 17.25 12.08
N LEU A 36 14.89 17.06 10.78
CA LEU A 36 13.78 16.23 10.30
C LEU A 36 13.88 14.80 10.83
N ARG A 37 15.06 14.18 10.75
CA ARG A 37 15.30 12.83 11.30
C ARG A 37 15.08 12.76 12.81
N ALA A 38 15.53 13.77 13.56
CA ALA A 38 15.34 13.82 15.00
C ALA A 38 13.85 13.88 15.36
N VAL A 39 13.07 14.65 14.61
CA VAL A 39 11.62 14.72 14.78
C VAL A 39 10.94 13.38 14.49
N LEU A 40 11.24 12.78 13.33
CA LEU A 40 10.62 11.52 12.89
C LEU A 40 11.00 10.31 13.76
N THR A 41 12.11 10.37 14.48
CA THR A 41 12.56 9.31 15.41
C THR A 41 12.06 9.52 16.85
N GLY A 42 11.28 10.56 17.10
CA GLY A 42 10.65 10.86 18.38
C GLY A 42 9.51 9.89 18.78
N PRO A 43 8.69 10.27 19.77
CA PRO A 43 7.54 9.47 20.20
C PRO A 43 6.59 9.20 19.04
N GLN A 44 5.91 8.05 19.04
CA GLN A 44 4.86 7.81 18.07
C GLN A 44 3.70 8.80 18.28
N MET A 45 3.44 9.59 17.25
CA MET A 45 2.32 10.52 17.15
C MET A 45 1.39 10.07 16.01
N GLU A 46 0.15 10.57 16.05
CA GLU A 46 -0.72 10.53 14.88
C GLU A 46 -0.08 11.32 13.73
N LEU A 47 -0.39 10.92 12.49
CA LEU A 47 0.32 11.47 11.32
C LEU A 47 0.12 12.97 11.16
N GLU A 48 -1.07 13.48 11.49
CA GLU A 48 -1.39 14.90 11.41
C GLU A 48 -0.56 15.70 12.43
N ASP A 49 -0.54 15.25 13.70
CA ASP A 49 0.28 15.86 14.74
C ASP A 49 1.78 15.80 14.40
N ALA A 50 2.24 14.70 13.79
CA ALA A 50 3.62 14.55 13.35
C ALA A 50 3.98 15.55 12.22
N CYS A 51 3.07 15.76 11.25
CA CYS A 51 3.24 16.77 10.21
C CYS A 51 3.33 18.17 10.81
N ASP A 52 2.40 18.55 11.68
CA ASP A 52 2.39 19.86 12.33
C ASP A 52 3.65 20.09 13.17
N PHE A 53 4.10 19.04 13.87
CA PHE A 53 5.31 19.10 14.67
C PHE A 53 6.58 19.26 13.80
N VAL A 54 6.66 18.59 12.63
CA VAL A 54 7.75 18.81 11.68
C VAL A 54 7.74 20.25 11.16
N LEU A 55 6.58 20.72 10.66
CA LEU A 55 6.46 22.06 10.05
C LEU A 55 6.76 23.19 11.04
N SER A 56 6.38 23.02 12.31
CA SER A 56 6.67 23.99 13.37
C SER A 56 8.12 23.95 13.86
N THR A 57 8.76 22.78 13.86
CA THR A 57 10.15 22.63 14.33
C THR A 57 11.18 23.11 13.31
N LEU A 58 10.94 22.90 12.02
CA LEU A 58 11.88 23.26 10.94
C LEU A 58 11.79 24.75 10.52
N ASP A 59 11.09 25.58 11.29
CA ASP A 59 10.92 27.03 11.05
C ASP A 59 10.64 27.39 9.58
N THR A 60 9.64 26.72 9.03
CA THR A 60 9.17 26.86 7.64
C THR A 60 8.59 28.25 7.30
N GLN A 61 8.69 29.22 8.21
CA GLN A 61 8.09 30.56 8.10
C GLN A 61 8.89 31.52 7.22
N HIS A 62 10.11 31.17 6.82
CA HIS A 62 10.99 32.01 6.00
C HIS A 62 10.85 31.76 4.49
N GLY A 63 9.66 31.32 4.06
CA GLY A 63 9.33 30.82 2.72
C GLY A 63 9.98 31.56 1.56
N GLU A 64 11.01 30.93 1.00
CA GLU A 64 11.52 31.27 -0.34
C GLU A 64 11.04 30.27 -1.40
N ASP A 65 10.75 29.02 -1.01
CA ASP A 65 10.28 27.94 -1.87
C ASP A 65 9.03 27.25 -1.31
N ASP A 66 8.30 26.54 -2.20
CA ASP A 66 7.07 25.83 -1.85
C ASP A 66 7.36 24.59 -0.99
N ILE A 67 6.69 24.50 0.16
CA ILE A 67 6.85 23.42 1.12
C ILE A 67 5.69 22.43 0.97
N ALA A 68 6.02 21.18 0.67
CA ALA A 68 5.10 20.06 0.72
C ALA A 68 5.69 18.92 1.55
N LEU A 69 4.85 18.34 2.41
CA LEU A 69 5.17 17.21 3.27
C LEU A 69 4.06 16.18 3.15
N LEU A 70 4.43 14.95 2.81
CA LEU A 70 3.53 13.80 2.78
C LEU A 70 4.06 12.71 3.69
N MET A 71 3.26 12.33 4.69
CA MET A 71 3.56 11.20 5.57
C MET A 71 2.55 10.09 5.37
N ALA A 72 3.04 8.86 5.27
CA ALA A 72 2.23 7.66 5.22
C ALA A 72 2.79 6.61 6.17
N ARG A 73 1.90 6.00 6.97
CA ARG A 73 2.26 4.84 7.78
C ARG A 73 1.90 3.58 7.02
N ILE A 74 2.90 2.72 6.80
CA ILE A 74 2.71 1.44 6.13
C ILE A 74 1.99 0.50 7.08
N GLN A 75 0.72 0.22 6.77
CA GLN A 75 -0.06 -0.79 7.46
C GLN A 75 -0.21 -1.98 6.52
N GLY A 76 0.32 -3.14 6.93
CA GLY A 76 0.04 -4.37 6.22
C GLY A 76 -1.44 -4.72 6.36
N LEU A 77 -1.98 -5.44 5.37
CA LEU A 77 -3.25 -6.12 5.60
C LEU A 77 -3.01 -7.29 6.54
N PRO A 78 -3.86 -7.48 7.56
CA PRO A 78 -3.72 -8.61 8.45
C PRO A 78 -3.91 -9.90 7.64
N ALA A 79 -3.19 -10.97 7.99
CA ALA A 79 -3.16 -12.18 7.17
C ALA A 79 -4.56 -12.80 6.98
N GLU A 80 -5.44 -12.66 7.96
CA GLU A 80 -6.84 -13.09 7.88
C GLU A 80 -7.68 -12.30 6.88
N ALA A 81 -7.24 -11.12 6.44
CA ALA A 81 -7.88 -10.30 5.41
C ALA A 81 -7.34 -10.58 3.99
N VAL A 82 -6.47 -11.59 3.85
CA VAL A 82 -5.85 -11.97 2.58
C VAL A 82 -6.18 -13.43 2.26
N GLY A 83 -6.77 -13.66 1.10
CA GLY A 83 -6.80 -14.97 0.46
C GLY A 83 -5.79 -14.98 -0.68
N ASP A 84 -4.81 -15.88 -0.66
CA ASP A 84 -3.76 -15.95 -1.68
C ASP A 84 -3.52 -17.41 -2.10
N TRP A 85 -3.80 -17.71 -3.36
CA TRP A 85 -3.66 -19.07 -3.90
C TRP A 85 -2.92 -19.06 -5.24
N THR A 86 -2.08 -20.06 -5.41
CA THR A 86 -1.49 -20.41 -6.71
C THR A 86 -2.27 -21.57 -7.33
N LEU A 87 -2.67 -21.42 -8.59
CA LEU A 87 -3.46 -22.37 -9.34
C LEU A 87 -2.68 -22.85 -10.57
N PRO A 88 -2.69 -24.16 -10.86
CA PRO A 88 -2.11 -24.67 -12.11
C PRO A 88 -2.81 -24.07 -13.32
N ARG A 89 -2.11 -23.94 -14.45
CA ARG A 89 -2.67 -23.40 -15.70
C ARG A 89 -3.45 -24.48 -16.47
N GLU A 90 -4.65 -24.78 -16.02
CA GLU A 90 -5.53 -25.78 -16.62
C GLU A 90 -7.01 -25.41 -16.51
N PRO A 91 -7.90 -25.91 -17.40
CA PRO A 91 -9.31 -25.51 -17.42
C PRO A 91 -10.07 -25.68 -16.10
N ARG A 92 -9.73 -26.71 -15.30
CA ARG A 92 -10.37 -26.94 -13.99
C ARG A 92 -10.05 -25.86 -12.96
N SER A 93 -8.97 -25.08 -13.16
CA SER A 93 -8.57 -24.01 -12.26
C SER A 93 -9.57 -22.86 -12.23
N VAL A 94 -10.34 -22.64 -13.30
CA VAL A 94 -11.41 -21.62 -13.31
C VAL A 94 -12.50 -21.96 -12.29
N GLY A 95 -12.93 -23.23 -12.25
CA GLY A 95 -13.90 -23.71 -11.26
C GLY A 95 -13.32 -23.66 -9.84
N ARG A 96 -12.07 -24.10 -9.69
CA ARG A 96 -11.37 -24.07 -8.40
C ARG A 96 -11.22 -22.65 -7.85
N ALA A 97 -10.91 -21.68 -8.71
CA ALA A 97 -10.80 -20.27 -8.35
C ALA A 97 -12.11 -19.72 -7.79
N ARG A 98 -13.25 -20.03 -8.43
CA ARG A 98 -14.58 -19.63 -7.92
C ARG A 98 -14.86 -20.24 -6.55
N GLU A 99 -14.61 -21.54 -6.36
CA GLU A 99 -14.80 -22.21 -5.08
C GLU A 99 -13.96 -21.58 -3.95
N LEU A 100 -12.70 -21.26 -4.23
CA LEU A 100 -11.80 -20.60 -3.28
C LEU A 100 -12.30 -19.18 -2.94
N ALA A 101 -12.67 -18.41 -3.96
CA ALA A 101 -13.19 -17.05 -3.76
C ALA A 101 -14.49 -17.05 -2.95
N ARG A 102 -15.44 -17.92 -3.29
CA ARG A 102 -16.69 -18.09 -2.55
C ARG A 102 -16.43 -18.51 -1.11
N GLY A 103 -15.58 -19.52 -0.90
CA GLY A 103 -15.23 -19.98 0.44
C GLY A 103 -14.63 -18.87 1.31
N GLN A 104 -13.74 -18.06 0.73
CA GLN A 104 -13.12 -16.94 1.43
C GLN A 104 -14.10 -15.81 1.75
N LEU A 105 -14.98 -15.45 0.81
CA LEU A 105 -15.99 -14.41 1.04
C LEU A 105 -17.00 -14.80 2.11
N LEU A 106 -17.43 -16.06 2.13
CA LEU A 106 -18.29 -16.57 3.19
C LEU A 106 -17.57 -16.60 4.54
N ALA A 107 -16.27 -16.90 4.58
CA ALA A 107 -15.47 -16.83 5.81
C ALA A 107 -15.25 -15.38 6.30
N TRP A 108 -15.47 -14.39 5.44
CA TRP A 108 -15.40 -12.96 5.77
C TRP A 108 -16.76 -12.31 5.99
N ASP A 109 -17.84 -13.10 5.99
CA ASP A 109 -19.24 -12.64 6.09
C ASP A 109 -19.61 -11.62 4.98
N LEU A 110 -19.11 -11.86 3.75
CA LEU A 110 -19.34 -11.02 2.56
C LEU A 110 -20.25 -11.69 1.53
N ASP A 111 -21.34 -12.32 2.00
CA ASP A 111 -22.28 -13.09 1.19
C ASP A 111 -22.83 -12.31 -0.02
N ASP A 112 -23.13 -11.03 0.15
CA ASP A 112 -23.69 -10.16 -0.89
C ASP A 112 -22.74 -9.95 -2.09
N LEU A 113 -21.43 -10.19 -1.90
CA LEU A 113 -20.43 -10.02 -2.96
C LEU A 113 -20.14 -11.32 -3.72
N VAL A 114 -20.60 -12.47 -3.22
CA VAL A 114 -20.23 -13.80 -3.75
C VAL A 114 -20.48 -13.93 -5.25
N ASP A 115 -21.69 -13.65 -5.70
CA ASP A 115 -22.07 -13.85 -7.11
C ASP A 115 -21.25 -12.94 -8.05
N THR A 116 -21.02 -11.69 -7.64
CA THR A 116 -20.26 -10.71 -8.43
C THR A 116 -18.79 -11.11 -8.48
N THR A 117 -18.20 -11.47 -7.35
CA THR A 117 -16.79 -11.87 -7.30
C THR A 117 -16.55 -13.20 -8.02
N GLU A 118 -17.45 -14.18 -7.93
CA GLU A 118 -17.32 -15.43 -8.68
C GLU A 118 -17.31 -15.18 -10.20
N LEU A 119 -18.17 -14.28 -10.69
CA LEU A 119 -18.18 -13.88 -12.10
C LEU A 119 -16.85 -13.24 -12.50
N LEU A 120 -16.39 -12.25 -11.74
CA LEU A 120 -15.12 -11.55 -12.02
C LEU A 120 -13.93 -12.51 -12.00
N VAL A 121 -13.83 -13.36 -10.98
CA VAL A 121 -12.80 -14.39 -10.86
C VAL A 121 -12.85 -15.34 -12.05
N SER A 122 -14.05 -15.77 -12.48
CA SER A 122 -14.21 -16.66 -13.63
C SER A 122 -13.64 -16.03 -14.90
N GLU A 123 -13.95 -14.77 -15.17
CA GLU A 123 -13.46 -14.07 -16.37
C GLU A 123 -11.96 -13.78 -16.30
N LEU A 124 -11.46 -13.26 -15.16
CA LEU A 124 -10.05 -12.95 -14.96
C LEU A 124 -9.17 -14.19 -15.06
N VAL A 125 -9.54 -15.29 -14.40
CA VAL A 125 -8.80 -16.56 -14.44
C VAL A 125 -8.91 -17.21 -15.82
N THR A 126 -10.04 -17.08 -16.51
CA THR A 126 -10.16 -17.54 -17.90
C THR A 126 -9.23 -16.75 -18.83
N ASN A 127 -9.12 -15.44 -18.64
CA ASN A 127 -8.19 -14.61 -19.40
C ASN A 127 -6.74 -14.96 -19.11
N ALA A 128 -6.36 -15.15 -17.83
CA ALA A 128 -5.02 -15.60 -17.46
C ALA A 128 -4.71 -16.99 -18.05
N LEU A 129 -5.66 -17.92 -18.04
CA LEU A 129 -5.51 -19.23 -18.67
C LEU A 129 -5.30 -19.14 -20.18
N ARG A 130 -6.01 -18.25 -20.87
CA ARG A 130 -5.95 -18.12 -22.34
C ARG A 130 -4.73 -17.35 -22.82
N TYR A 131 -4.40 -16.26 -22.13
CA TYR A 131 -3.47 -15.25 -22.62
C TYR A 131 -2.21 -15.08 -21.74
N GLY A 132 -2.23 -15.56 -20.50
CA GLY A 132 -1.09 -15.53 -19.59
C GLY A 132 -0.13 -16.70 -19.77
N GLU A 133 1.04 -16.58 -19.15
CA GLU A 133 2.11 -17.58 -19.10
C GLU A 133 2.40 -17.95 -17.64
N GLY A 134 2.81 -19.20 -17.38
CA GLY A 134 3.11 -19.67 -16.01
C GLY A 134 1.88 -20.10 -15.20
N GLU A 135 2.06 -20.19 -13.88
CA GLU A 135 0.98 -20.48 -12.93
C GLU A 135 0.08 -19.26 -12.73
N ILE A 136 -1.20 -19.48 -12.43
CA ILE A 136 -2.16 -18.40 -12.20
C ILE A 136 -2.17 -18.10 -10.71
N ARG A 137 -1.94 -16.85 -10.31
CA ARG A 137 -2.10 -16.41 -8.93
C ARG A 137 -3.47 -15.74 -8.79
N LEU A 138 -4.26 -16.16 -7.79
CA LEU A 138 -5.49 -15.50 -7.39
C LEU A 138 -5.28 -14.92 -5.99
N ARG A 139 -5.51 -13.61 -5.83
CA ARG A 139 -5.47 -12.94 -4.55
C ARG A 139 -6.74 -12.15 -4.30
N LEU A 140 -7.31 -12.32 -3.11
CA LEU A 140 -8.40 -11.51 -2.57
C LEU A 140 -7.87 -10.71 -1.37
N LEU A 141 -8.12 -9.41 -1.37
CA LEU A 141 -7.72 -8.50 -0.31
C LEU A 141 -8.96 -7.81 0.26
N ARG A 142 -9.16 -7.89 1.57
CA ARG A 142 -10.27 -7.25 2.27
C ARG A 142 -9.78 -6.08 3.11
N ASP A 143 -10.12 -4.87 2.69
CA ASP A 143 -10.02 -3.66 3.52
C ASP A 143 -11.35 -2.90 3.47
N ARG A 144 -11.34 -1.58 3.22
CA ARG A 144 -12.53 -0.78 2.92
C ARG A 144 -13.25 -1.24 1.65
N THR A 145 -12.52 -1.90 0.77
CA THR A 145 -13.02 -2.53 -0.45
C THR A 145 -12.49 -3.96 -0.55
N LEU A 146 -13.18 -4.78 -1.33
CA LEU A 146 -12.67 -6.07 -1.77
C LEU A 146 -11.90 -5.86 -3.08
N VAL A 147 -10.62 -6.22 -3.10
CA VAL A 147 -9.81 -6.24 -4.32
C VAL A 147 -9.61 -7.69 -4.74
N CYS A 148 -9.82 -7.97 -6.02
CA CYS A 148 -9.57 -9.27 -6.64
C CYS A 148 -8.49 -9.11 -7.71
N GLU A 149 -7.37 -9.79 -7.53
CA GLU A 149 -6.21 -9.72 -8.40
C GLU A 149 -5.93 -11.09 -9.02
N VAL A 150 -5.61 -11.10 -10.32
CA VAL A 150 -5.18 -12.29 -11.05
C VAL A 150 -4.00 -11.91 -11.95
N TRP A 151 -2.89 -12.64 -11.83
CA TRP A 151 -1.70 -12.47 -12.66
C TRP A 151 -0.98 -13.80 -12.93
#